data_AF-A0A9E5ILD5-F1
#
_entry.id   AF-A0A9E5ILD5-F1
#
_cell.length_a   1.000
_cell.length_b   1.000
_cell.length_c   1.000
_cell.angle_alpha   90.00
_cell.angle_beta   90.00
_cell.angle_gamma   90.00
#
_symmetry.space_group_name_H-M   'P 1'
#
loop_
_entity.id
_entity.type
_entity.pdbx_description
1 polymer ?
#
loop_
_entity_poly.entity_id
_entity_poly.type
_entity_poly.pdbx_seq_one_letter_code
_entity_poly.pdbx_strand_id
1 'polypeptide(L)'
;MRRFPSLARPNLLDRILGGRGAGVLNNEADDAADVPADGQEAGAAAPEGERPRHIIHDGRQGKHIPGHNNHDPNRSSIAEGVDPQALADEFAGRGEPIVGVPGEQGYRERIDAGERVIGTWRDGPGGPSYPTTRATIRYGAGGRIHIVPSAPRGFQRGE
;
A
#
# COMPACT_ATOMS: atom_id res chain seq x y z
N MET A 1 -24.24 28.64 41.80
CA MET A 1 -22.94 29.27 41.50
C MET A 1 -22.04 28.30 40.76
N ARG A 2 -21.50 28.71 39.61
CA ARG A 2 -20.08 28.63 39.19
C ARG A 2 -20.04 28.96 37.69
N ARG A 3 -19.73 30.23 37.43
CA ARG A 3 -19.39 30.76 36.10
C ARG A 3 -18.08 30.09 35.66
N PHE A 4 -18.03 29.55 34.45
CA PHE A 4 -16.75 29.32 33.78
C PHE A 4 -16.44 30.55 32.92
N PRO A 5 -15.29 31.21 33.10
CA PRO A 5 -14.93 32.38 32.32
C PRO A 5 -14.46 31.99 30.91
N SER A 6 -14.95 32.76 29.95
CA SER A 6 -14.35 32.95 28.62
C SER A 6 -12.91 33.42 28.77
N LEU A 7 -11.97 32.78 28.05
CA LEU A 7 -10.66 33.35 27.77
C LEU A 7 -10.25 33.08 26.32
N ALA A 8 -9.76 34.16 25.74
CA ALA A 8 -9.45 34.42 24.35
C ALA A 8 -8.34 33.54 23.75
N ARG A 9 -8.37 33.45 22.42
CA ARG A 9 -7.24 33.07 21.55
C ARG A 9 -6.07 34.04 21.73
N PRO A 10 -4.84 33.55 21.51
CA PRO A 10 -3.85 34.36 20.81
C PRO A 10 -3.38 33.67 19.53
N ASN A 11 -3.59 34.34 18.39
CA ASN A 11 -2.65 34.29 17.27
C ASN A 11 -1.46 35.17 17.66
N LEU A 12 -0.24 34.67 17.49
CA LEU A 12 0.93 35.55 17.41
C LEU A 12 1.96 34.98 16.46
N LEU A 13 1.92 35.52 15.24
CA LEU A 13 3.06 35.65 14.37
C LEU A 13 4.11 36.55 15.03
N ASP A 14 5.36 36.19 14.70
CA ASP A 14 6.54 37.04 14.58
C ASP A 14 7.56 37.03 15.72
N ARG A 15 8.82 37.21 15.29
CA ARG A 15 10.09 37.47 16.02
C ARG A 15 10.96 36.23 16.34
N ILE A 16 12.25 36.17 16.02
CA ILE A 16 13.26 37.21 15.73
C ILE A 16 14.47 36.61 14.98
N LEU A 17 14.95 37.46 14.07
CA LEU A 17 16.22 37.53 13.37
C LEU A 17 17.44 37.56 14.30
N GLY A 18 18.52 36.83 14.00
CA GLY A 18 19.86 37.23 14.48
C GLY A 18 20.86 36.11 14.69
N GLY A 19 21.84 35.99 13.78
CA GLY A 19 22.99 35.11 13.97
C GLY A 19 23.97 35.18 12.80
N ARG A 20 24.74 36.26 12.73
CA ARG A 20 25.81 36.49 11.75
C ARG A 20 26.94 35.47 11.91
N GLY A 21 27.38 34.87 10.82
CA GLY A 21 28.64 34.15 10.72
C GLY A 21 29.21 34.29 9.31
N ALA A 22 30.17 35.19 9.17
CA ALA A 22 30.92 35.45 7.95
C ALA A 22 31.87 34.29 7.65
N GLY A 23 31.99 33.92 6.37
CA GLY A 23 32.87 32.84 5.92
C GLY A 23 33.03 32.83 4.40
N VAL A 24 33.77 33.84 3.92
CA VAL A 24 34.75 33.82 2.80
C VAL A 24 34.37 33.21 1.45
N LEU A 25 34.57 34.06 0.43
CA LEU A 25 34.43 33.92 -1.01
C LEU A 25 35.47 32.94 -1.62
N ASN A 26 35.12 32.23 -2.71
CA ASN A 26 35.65 32.52 -4.06
C ASN A 26 35.29 31.45 -5.12
N ASN A 27 35.09 31.99 -6.33
CA ASN A 27 35.16 31.41 -7.69
C ASN A 27 33.86 30.92 -8.37
N GLU A 28 33.20 31.87 -9.04
CA GLU A 28 33.11 32.02 -10.53
C GLU A 28 33.56 30.79 -11.36
N ALA A 29 32.92 30.34 -12.44
CA ALA A 29 31.83 30.86 -13.26
C ALA A 29 31.24 29.72 -14.14
N ASP A 30 30.19 30.10 -14.88
CA ASP A 30 29.78 29.61 -16.20
C ASP A 30 28.55 28.70 -16.32
N ASP A 31 27.58 29.30 -17.02
CA ASP A 31 26.76 28.73 -18.09
C ASP A 31 25.33 28.24 -17.83
N ALA A 32 24.53 28.48 -18.87
CA ALA A 32 23.13 28.89 -18.83
C ALA A 32 22.09 27.76 -18.86
N ALA A 33 20.93 28.09 -18.28
CA ALA A 33 19.55 27.68 -18.61
C ALA A 33 19.27 26.35 -19.33
N ASP A 34 18.59 25.42 -18.64
CA ASP A 34 17.41 24.71 -19.17
C ASP A 34 16.61 24.03 -18.04
N VAL A 35 15.29 24.21 -18.05
CA VAL A 35 14.29 23.45 -17.26
C VAL A 35 13.20 23.16 -18.29
N PRO A 36 12.74 21.89 -18.51
CA PRO A 36 11.86 21.27 -17.53
C PRO A 36 11.83 19.72 -17.42
N ALA A 37 11.34 19.30 -16.23
CA ALA A 37 10.38 18.22 -15.92
C ALA A 37 10.47 16.82 -16.57
N ASP A 38 10.67 15.79 -15.73
CA ASP A 38 9.72 14.71 -15.37
C ASP A 38 10.52 13.70 -14.50
N GLY A 39 10.16 13.32 -13.29
CA GLY A 39 8.82 12.96 -12.84
C GLY A 39 8.81 11.47 -12.46
N GLN A 40 9.50 11.07 -11.39
CA GLN A 40 9.17 9.84 -10.66
C GLN A 40 9.74 9.89 -9.24
N GLU A 41 9.04 10.65 -8.40
CA GLU A 41 9.14 10.50 -6.96
C GLU A 41 8.66 9.10 -6.59
N ALA A 42 9.61 8.23 -6.23
CA ALA A 42 9.30 7.04 -5.45
C ALA A 42 8.67 7.54 -4.15
N GLY A 43 7.34 7.40 -4.06
CA GLY A 43 6.54 7.87 -2.93
C GLY A 43 7.18 7.45 -1.62
N ALA A 44 7.59 8.45 -0.84
CA ALA A 44 8.18 8.27 0.47
C ALA A 44 7.30 7.34 1.32
N ALA A 45 7.89 6.24 1.77
CA ALA A 45 7.29 5.38 2.78
C ALA A 45 7.03 6.25 4.02
N ALA A 46 5.75 6.46 4.34
CA ALA A 46 5.32 7.16 5.55
C ALA A 46 5.96 6.50 6.79
N PRO A 47 6.30 7.28 7.83
CA PRO A 47 6.95 6.76 9.03
C PRO A 47 6.12 5.64 9.67
N GLU A 48 6.80 4.58 10.11
CA GLU A 48 6.24 3.40 10.78
C GLU A 48 5.67 3.76 12.15
N GLY A 49 4.57 4.52 12.18
CA GLY A 49 3.64 4.52 13.31
C GLY A 49 2.93 3.18 13.35
N GLU A 50 2.80 2.60 14.54
CA GLU A 50 2.21 1.29 14.82
C GLU A 50 0.81 1.14 14.17
N ARG A 51 0.78 0.65 12.93
CA ARG A 51 -0.47 0.38 12.21
C ARG A 51 -1.08 -0.89 12.78
N PRO A 52 -2.41 -0.97 12.89
CA PRO A 52 -3.05 -2.20 13.32
C PRO A 52 -2.61 -3.34 12.40
N ARG A 53 -1.95 -4.35 12.98
CA ARG A 53 -1.55 -5.56 12.24
C ARG A 53 -2.81 -6.25 11.75
N HIS A 54 -2.95 -6.37 10.43
CA HIS A 54 -4.05 -7.09 9.84
C HIS A 54 -3.80 -8.58 9.97
N ILE A 55 -4.74 -9.32 10.57
CA ILE A 55 -4.57 -10.75 10.80
C ILE A 55 -5.14 -11.53 9.62
N ILE A 56 -4.36 -12.46 9.07
CA ILE A 56 -4.81 -13.37 8.03
C ILE A 56 -5.90 -14.31 8.56
N HIS A 57 -7.01 -14.41 7.83
CA HIS A 57 -8.04 -15.41 8.09
C HIS A 57 -7.61 -16.75 7.50
N ASP A 58 -7.01 -17.60 8.33
CA ASP A 58 -6.47 -18.93 7.98
C ASP A 58 -7.35 -19.72 7.00
N GLY A 59 -8.57 -20.09 7.38
CA GLY A 59 -9.44 -20.88 6.50
C GLY A 59 -9.81 -20.22 5.16
N ARG A 60 -9.83 -18.88 5.05
CA ARG A 60 -10.10 -18.18 3.77
C ARG A 60 -8.84 -18.06 2.94
N GLN A 61 -7.71 -17.77 3.59
CA GLN A 61 -6.40 -17.68 2.94
C GLN A 61 -5.94 -19.05 2.42
N GLY A 62 -6.18 -20.11 3.19
CA GLY A 62 -5.82 -21.48 2.87
C GLY A 62 -6.33 -21.97 1.52
N LYS A 63 -7.45 -21.43 1.03
CA LYS A 63 -7.95 -21.69 -0.34
C LYS A 63 -6.96 -21.30 -1.43
N HIS A 64 -6.06 -20.39 -1.12
CA HIS A 64 -5.07 -19.81 -2.02
C HIS A 64 -3.64 -20.22 -1.65
N ILE A 65 -3.42 -21.15 -0.71
CA ILE A 65 -2.08 -21.63 -0.33
C ILE A 65 -1.95 -23.09 -0.80
N PRO A 66 -1.08 -23.39 -1.78
CA PRO A 66 -0.76 -24.76 -2.15
C PRO A 66 -0.31 -25.58 -0.93
N GLY A 67 -0.82 -26.80 -0.78
CA GLY A 67 -0.50 -27.69 0.35
C GLY A 67 -1.30 -27.43 1.65
N HIS A 68 -2.11 -26.37 1.72
CA HIS A 68 -3.03 -26.17 2.85
C HIS A 68 -4.23 -27.12 2.78
N ASN A 69 -4.80 -27.53 3.92
CA ASN A 69 -5.92 -28.49 3.96
C ASN A 69 -7.18 -28.02 3.20
N ASN A 70 -7.36 -26.71 3.08
CA ASN A 70 -8.48 -26.06 2.39
C ASN A 70 -8.11 -25.53 0.99
N HIS A 71 -6.95 -25.93 0.46
CA HIS A 71 -6.48 -25.47 -0.84
C HIS A 71 -7.47 -25.84 -1.95
N ASP A 72 -7.83 -24.87 -2.79
CA ASP A 72 -8.69 -25.08 -3.94
C ASP A 72 -7.88 -24.84 -5.23
N PRO A 73 -7.48 -25.90 -5.95
CA PRO A 73 -6.65 -25.77 -7.15
C PRO A 73 -7.38 -25.03 -8.28
N ASN A 74 -8.71 -24.90 -8.22
CA ASN A 74 -9.48 -24.15 -9.21
C ASN A 74 -9.47 -22.63 -8.96
N ARG A 75 -8.69 -22.14 -8.00
CA ARG A 75 -8.55 -20.72 -7.69
C ARG A 75 -7.14 -20.22 -7.99
N SER A 76 -6.99 -18.89 -7.96
CA SER A 76 -5.68 -18.25 -7.89
C SER A 76 -4.93 -18.71 -6.64
N SER A 77 -3.60 -18.82 -6.71
CA SER A 77 -2.76 -19.35 -5.64
C SER A 77 -1.60 -18.41 -5.33
N ILE A 78 -1.26 -18.26 -4.06
CA ILE A 78 -0.02 -17.62 -3.60
C ILE A 78 1.16 -18.51 -4.01
N ALA A 79 2.25 -17.90 -4.45
CA ALA A 79 3.44 -18.63 -4.84
C ALA A 79 4.11 -19.28 -3.62
N GLU A 80 4.81 -20.41 -3.83
CA GLU A 80 5.61 -21.01 -2.77
C GLU A 80 6.67 -20.03 -2.26
N GLY A 81 6.89 -20.02 -0.95
CA GLY A 81 7.82 -19.10 -0.28
C GLY A 81 7.29 -17.67 -0.09
N VAL A 82 6.10 -17.35 -0.58
CA VAL A 82 5.46 -16.04 -0.31
C VAL A 82 4.55 -16.16 0.91
N ASP A 83 4.87 -15.42 1.97
CA ASP A 83 4.05 -15.35 3.18
C ASP A 83 2.90 -14.33 3.02
N PRO A 84 1.63 -14.75 3.12
CA PRO A 84 0.50 -13.83 3.11
C PRO A 84 0.52 -12.80 4.24
N GLN A 85 1.07 -13.12 5.42
CA GLN A 85 1.15 -12.17 6.52
C GLN A 85 2.18 -11.08 6.22
N ALA A 86 3.35 -11.43 5.70
CA ALA A 86 4.32 -10.45 5.21
C ALA A 86 3.73 -9.54 4.11
N LEU A 87 2.96 -10.08 3.16
CA LEU A 87 2.26 -9.26 2.16
C LEU A 87 1.24 -8.32 2.78
N ALA A 88 0.52 -8.75 3.82
CA ALA A 88 -0.42 -7.90 4.54
C ALA A 88 0.29 -6.77 5.28
N ASP A 89 1.34 -7.11 6.03
CA ASP A 89 2.13 -6.15 6.80
C ASP A 89 2.77 -5.12 5.89
N GLU A 90 3.21 -5.55 4.71
CA GLU A 90 3.74 -4.66 3.69
C GLU A 90 2.62 -3.81 3.09
N PHE A 91 1.61 -4.40 2.44
CA PHE A 91 0.73 -3.65 1.53
C PHE A 91 -0.63 -3.20 2.07
N ALA A 92 -1.12 -3.73 3.18
CA ALA A 92 -2.48 -3.44 3.63
C ALA A 92 -2.69 -1.94 3.91
N GLY A 93 -3.77 -1.38 3.34
CA GLY A 93 -4.13 0.03 3.43
C GLY A 93 -3.28 0.97 2.57
N ARG A 94 -2.46 0.43 1.65
CA ARG A 94 -1.68 1.21 0.67
C ARG A 94 -2.13 0.97 -0.78
N GLY A 95 -3.06 0.03 -0.98
CA GLY A 95 -3.52 -0.35 -2.30
C GLY A 95 -4.53 0.64 -2.88
N GLU A 96 -4.87 0.41 -4.14
CA GLU A 96 -5.94 1.11 -4.84
C GLU A 96 -7.30 0.59 -4.34
N PRO A 97 -8.17 1.45 -3.76
CA PRO A 97 -9.53 1.05 -3.41
C PRO A 97 -10.27 0.57 -4.66
N ILE A 98 -10.78 -0.67 -4.64
CA ILE A 98 -11.57 -1.19 -5.76
C ILE A 98 -13.05 -1.35 -5.42
N VAL A 99 -13.37 -1.62 -4.15
CA VAL A 99 -14.76 -1.74 -3.67
C VAL A 99 -14.86 -1.36 -2.20
N GLY A 100 -15.94 -0.65 -1.85
CA GLY A 100 -16.28 -0.31 -0.47
C GLY A 100 -15.47 0.86 0.09
N VAL A 101 -15.65 1.12 1.39
CA VAL A 101 -15.00 2.21 2.11
C VAL A 101 -13.89 1.64 3.03
N PRO A 102 -12.67 2.21 3.04
CA PRO A 102 -11.61 1.77 3.95
C PRO A 102 -12.08 1.73 5.41
N GLY A 103 -11.74 0.65 6.11
CA GLY A 103 -12.16 0.43 7.51
C GLY A 103 -13.52 -0.26 7.67
N GLU A 104 -14.31 -0.39 6.59
CA GLU A 104 -15.58 -1.11 6.62
C GLU A 104 -15.44 -2.58 6.18
N GLN A 105 -16.36 -3.41 6.66
CA GLN A 105 -16.46 -4.79 6.21
C GLN A 105 -16.77 -4.85 4.71
N GLY A 106 -16.07 -5.71 3.99
CA GLY A 106 -16.26 -5.86 2.55
C GLY A 106 -15.44 -4.90 1.71
N TYR A 107 -14.67 -4.00 2.35
CA TYR A 107 -13.63 -3.22 1.69
C TYR A 107 -12.65 -4.13 0.95
N ARG A 108 -12.24 -3.68 -0.23
CA ARG A 108 -11.26 -4.35 -1.08
C ARG A 108 -10.34 -3.32 -1.68
N GLU A 109 -9.06 -3.62 -1.61
CA GLU A 109 -8.02 -2.87 -2.29
C GLU A 109 -7.20 -3.78 -3.19
N ARG A 110 -6.57 -3.19 -4.19
CA ARG A 110 -5.66 -3.87 -5.10
C ARG A 110 -4.24 -3.40 -4.83
N ILE A 111 -3.37 -4.38 -4.65
CA ILE A 111 -1.95 -4.16 -4.39
C ILE A 111 -1.14 -4.65 -5.58
N ASP A 112 0.07 -4.14 -5.69
CA ASP A 112 1.01 -4.48 -6.74
C ASP A 112 2.42 -4.51 -6.15
N ALA A 113 3.05 -5.68 -6.21
CA ALA A 113 4.39 -5.91 -5.68
C ALA A 113 5.50 -5.54 -6.68
N GLY A 114 5.16 -4.77 -7.72
CA GLY A 114 6.09 -4.33 -8.75
C GLY A 114 6.55 -5.51 -9.59
N GLU A 115 7.83 -5.87 -9.44
CA GLU A 115 8.50 -6.95 -10.18
C GLU A 115 8.42 -8.30 -9.47
N ARG A 116 8.04 -8.33 -8.19
CA ARG A 116 7.96 -9.57 -7.41
C ARG A 116 6.69 -10.34 -7.76
N VAL A 117 6.86 -11.53 -8.34
CA VAL A 117 5.77 -12.51 -8.50
C VAL A 117 5.33 -12.99 -7.12
N ILE A 118 4.06 -12.76 -6.79
CA ILE A 118 3.47 -13.12 -5.49
C ILE A 118 2.55 -14.34 -5.60
N GLY A 119 2.20 -14.74 -6.82
CA GLY A 119 1.32 -15.87 -7.04
C GLY A 119 0.97 -16.09 -8.49
N THR A 120 -0.01 -16.96 -8.66
CA THR A 120 -0.63 -17.31 -9.93
C THR A 120 -2.08 -16.86 -9.90
N TRP A 121 -2.47 -16.01 -10.83
CA TRP A 121 -3.86 -15.64 -11.06
C TRP A 121 -4.50 -16.64 -12.02
N ARG A 122 -5.74 -17.04 -11.73
CA ARG A 122 -6.53 -17.90 -12.61
C ARG A 122 -7.70 -17.12 -13.21
N ASP A 123 -7.84 -17.24 -14.53
CA ASP A 123 -8.93 -16.63 -15.28
C ASP A 123 -10.22 -17.47 -15.18
N GLY A 124 -10.88 -17.38 -14.03
CA GLY A 124 -12.08 -18.16 -13.71
C GLY A 124 -11.79 -19.58 -13.21
N PRO A 125 -12.78 -20.28 -12.63
CA PRO A 125 -12.59 -21.63 -12.10
C PRO A 125 -12.12 -22.61 -13.17
N GLY A 126 -10.97 -23.26 -12.94
CA GLY A 126 -10.37 -24.20 -13.90
C GLY A 126 -9.82 -23.58 -15.19
N GLY A 127 -9.89 -22.24 -15.35
CA GLY A 127 -9.37 -21.54 -16.52
C GLY A 127 -7.84 -21.43 -16.57
N PRO A 128 -7.27 -20.80 -17.59
CA PRO A 128 -5.82 -20.63 -17.70
C PRO A 128 -5.24 -19.83 -16.53
N SER A 129 -3.97 -20.10 -16.24
CA SER A 129 -3.24 -19.57 -15.09
C SER A 129 -2.06 -18.73 -15.55
N TYR A 130 -1.86 -17.59 -14.90
CA TYR A 130 -0.83 -16.62 -15.26
C TYR A 130 -0.08 -16.15 -14.01
N PRO A 131 1.26 -16.04 -14.04
CA PRO A 131 2.00 -15.45 -12.93
C PRO A 131 1.55 -14.00 -12.74
N THR A 132 1.50 -13.56 -11.48
CA THR A 132 1.05 -12.20 -11.15
C THR A 132 1.84 -11.59 -10.01
N THR A 133 2.04 -10.28 -10.11
CA THR A 133 2.58 -9.41 -9.06
C THR A 133 1.47 -8.67 -8.33
N ARG A 134 0.21 -8.86 -8.75
CA ARG A 134 -0.98 -8.17 -8.22
C ARG A 134 -1.83 -9.09 -7.38
N ALA A 135 -2.41 -8.53 -6.33
CA ALA A 135 -3.41 -9.21 -5.52
C ALA A 135 -4.49 -8.23 -5.06
N THR A 136 -5.60 -8.79 -4.62
CA THR A 136 -6.65 -8.07 -3.93
C THR A 136 -6.64 -8.48 -2.47
N ILE A 137 -6.49 -7.50 -1.58
CA ILE A 137 -6.71 -7.68 -0.14
C ILE A 137 -8.20 -7.50 0.11
N ARG A 138 -8.82 -8.48 0.77
CA ARG A 138 -10.24 -8.51 1.08
C ARG A 138 -10.46 -8.45 2.58
N TYR A 139 -11.10 -7.37 3.02
CA TYR A 139 -11.36 -7.09 4.42
C TYR A 139 -12.67 -7.75 4.87
N GLY A 140 -12.57 -8.58 5.91
CA GLY A 140 -13.67 -9.34 6.48
C GLY A 140 -14.16 -8.81 7.83
N ALA A 141 -15.01 -9.59 8.49
CA ALA A 141 -15.44 -9.31 9.86
C ALA A 141 -14.26 -9.34 10.84
N GLY A 142 -14.32 -8.52 11.88
CA GLY A 142 -13.34 -8.54 12.98
C GLY A 142 -11.93 -8.16 12.56
N GLY A 143 -11.78 -7.34 11.51
CA GLY A 143 -10.48 -6.86 11.03
C GLY A 143 -9.59 -7.92 10.36
N ARG A 144 -10.11 -9.14 10.15
CA ARG A 144 -9.35 -10.20 9.47
C ARG A 144 -9.41 -10.04 7.96
N ILE A 145 -8.32 -10.38 7.31
CA ILE A 145 -8.18 -10.22 5.86
C ILE A 145 -7.82 -11.54 5.18
N HIS A 146 -7.92 -11.57 3.86
CA HIS A 146 -7.29 -12.59 3.02
C HIS A 146 -6.87 -11.96 1.70
N ILE A 147 -5.81 -12.50 1.12
CA ILE A 147 -5.13 -12.02 -0.07
C ILE A 147 -5.42 -13.00 -1.20
N VAL A 148 -5.94 -12.48 -2.29
CA VAL A 148 -6.28 -13.25 -3.49
C VAL A 148 -5.44 -12.74 -4.65
N PRO A 149 -4.57 -13.55 -5.27
CA PRO A 149 -3.86 -13.11 -6.47
C PRO A 149 -4.85 -12.72 -7.58
N SER A 150 -4.53 -11.61 -8.25
CA SER A 150 -5.41 -10.91 -9.19
C SER A 150 -4.76 -10.79 -10.57
N ALA A 151 -5.55 -10.43 -11.58
CA ALA A 151 -5.08 -10.34 -12.96
C ALA A 151 -3.80 -9.50 -13.09
N PRO A 152 -2.78 -9.98 -13.85
CA PRO A 152 -1.54 -9.24 -14.02
C PRO A 152 -1.77 -7.90 -14.73
N ARG A 153 -0.77 -7.01 -14.66
CA ARG A 153 -0.84 -5.72 -15.37
C ARG A 153 -1.06 -5.94 -16.87
N GLY A 154 -1.96 -5.16 -17.45
CA GLY A 154 -2.25 -5.22 -18.89
C GLY A 154 -2.92 -6.52 -19.36
N PHE A 155 -3.43 -7.38 -18.47
CA PHE A 155 -4.12 -8.59 -18.90
C PHE A 155 -5.34 -8.25 -19.78
N GLN A 156 -5.30 -8.73 -21.02
CA GLN A 156 -6.42 -8.70 -21.95
C GLN A 156 -6.81 -10.14 -22.25
N ARG A 157 -8.10 -10.46 -22.08
CA ARG A 157 -8.64 -11.74 -22.52
C ARG A 157 -8.62 -11.72 -24.05
N GLY A 158 -7.80 -12.56 -24.68
CA GLY A 158 -7.87 -12.74 -26.12
C GLY A 158 -9.28 -13.22 -26.48
N GLU A 159 -9.93 -12.49 -27.39
CA GLU A 159 -11.26 -12.81 -27.94
C GLU A 159 -11.22 -14.01 -28.89
#